data_AF-F4H294-F1
#
_entry.id   AF-F4H294-F1
#
_cell.length_a   1.000
_cell.length_b   1.000
_cell.length_c   1.000
_cell.angle_alpha   90.00
_cell.angle_beta   90.00
_cell.angle_gamma   90.00
#
_symmetry.space_group_name_H-M   'P 1'
#
loop_
_entity.id
_entity.type
_entity.pdbx_description
1 polymer ?
#
loop_
_entity_poly.entity_id
_entity_poly.type
_entity_poly.pdbx_seq_one_letter_code
_entity_poly.pdbx_strand_id
1 'polypeptide(L)'
;MLSDDPNNERAFAALAEIVRRRAAESGSEEDPLAAPTTDDERERAADLAVWALGEELAGNPRAWYPLIEVARLSVRDDHEGTLRRLTTASERDPSGRALVESLALLREAGQPVDALGLGVGHWRPREHDPEVARHLVLAAVEAGRPLEAKQHVASLDLYPDQAAVADLRTELARVVAHAEQTIPGT
;
A
#
# COMPACT_ATOMS: atom_id res chain seq x y z
N MET A 1 -8.61 -1.45 -20.45
CA MET A 1 -9.52 -0.56 -19.69
C MET A 1 -9.79 -1.19 -18.32
N LEU A 2 -10.42 -0.50 -17.37
CA LEU A 2 -10.72 -1.09 -16.04
C LEU A 2 -11.66 -2.30 -16.11
N SER A 3 -12.49 -2.39 -17.14
CA SER A 3 -13.30 -3.57 -17.47
C SER A 3 -12.47 -4.82 -17.78
N ASP A 4 -11.26 -4.63 -18.33
CA ASP A 4 -10.39 -5.72 -18.81
C ASP A 4 -9.35 -6.07 -17.75
N ASP A 5 -8.84 -5.04 -17.06
CA ASP A 5 -7.90 -5.15 -15.96
C ASP A 5 -8.30 -4.18 -14.84
N PRO A 6 -8.94 -4.67 -13.77
CA PRO A 6 -9.35 -3.83 -12.65
C PRO A 6 -8.15 -3.29 -11.85
N ASN A 7 -6.94 -3.77 -12.12
CA ASN A 7 -5.70 -3.35 -11.48
C ASN A 7 -4.88 -2.40 -12.36
N ASN A 8 -5.47 -1.88 -13.43
CA ASN A 8 -4.81 -0.89 -14.27
C ASN A 8 -4.73 0.46 -13.54
N GLU A 9 -3.61 0.70 -12.87
CA GLU A 9 -3.35 1.87 -12.04
C GLU A 9 -3.58 3.19 -12.78
N ARG A 10 -3.10 3.28 -14.03
CA ARG A 10 -3.28 4.49 -14.86
C ARG A 10 -4.73 4.76 -15.17
N ALA A 11 -5.50 3.73 -15.48
CA ALA A 11 -6.92 3.86 -15.78
C ALA A 11 -7.72 4.20 -14.51
N PHE A 12 -7.35 3.61 -13.37
CA PHE A 12 -7.94 3.95 -12.08
C PHE A 12 -7.67 5.42 -11.72
N ALA A 13 -6.41 5.86 -11.77
CA ALA A 13 -6.03 7.24 -11.46
C ALA A 13 -6.74 8.26 -12.37
N ALA A 14 -6.85 7.97 -13.67
CA ALA A 14 -7.57 8.84 -14.59
C ALA A 14 -9.06 8.95 -14.26
N LEU A 15 -9.71 7.84 -13.87
CA LEU A 15 -11.12 7.84 -13.48
C LEU A 15 -11.32 8.50 -12.11
N ALA A 16 -10.43 8.24 -11.15
CA ALA A 16 -10.41 8.86 -9.84
C ALA A 16 -10.35 10.39 -9.97
N GLU A 17 -9.49 10.91 -10.84
CA GLU A 17 -9.38 12.35 -11.08
C GLU A 17 -10.67 12.96 -11.66
N ILE A 18 -11.33 12.25 -12.58
CA ILE A 18 -12.60 12.69 -13.15
C ILE A 18 -13.68 12.77 -12.07
N VAL A 19 -13.79 11.75 -11.20
CA VAL A 19 -14.82 11.74 -10.14
C VAL A 19 -14.51 12.75 -9.04
N ARG A 20 -13.23 12.98 -8.69
CA ARG A 20 -12.82 14.03 -7.74
C ARG A 20 -13.27 15.40 -8.22
N ARG A 21 -12.92 15.77 -9.46
CA ARG A 21 -13.28 17.06 -10.04
C ARG A 21 -14.80 17.26 -10.05
N ARG A 22 -15.55 16.25 -10.49
CA ARG A 22 -17.01 16.32 -10.54
C ARG A 22 -17.64 16.48 -9.16
N ALA A 23 -17.12 15.78 -8.15
CA ALA A 23 -17.62 15.88 -6.78
C ALA A 23 -17.37 17.27 -6.17
N ALA A 24 -16.22 17.88 -6.46
CA ALA A 24 -15.89 19.23 -6.01
C ALA A 24 -16.75 20.33 -6.66
N GLU A 25 -17.18 20.12 -7.92
CA GLU A 25 -18.01 21.09 -8.67
C GLU A 25 -19.50 21.05 -8.25
N SER A 26 -20.01 19.86 -7.90
CA SER A 26 -21.44 19.61 -7.66
C SER A 26 -22.03 20.40 -6.47
N GLY A 27 -21.21 20.82 -5.50
CA GLY A 27 -21.68 21.56 -4.31
C GLY A 27 -22.01 23.04 -4.55
N SER A 28 -21.66 23.61 -5.71
CA SER A 28 -21.71 25.06 -5.93
C SER A 28 -22.87 25.57 -6.80
N GLU A 29 -23.53 24.71 -7.57
CA GLU A 29 -24.51 25.13 -8.59
C GLU A 29 -25.99 24.89 -8.22
N GLU A 30 -26.30 24.03 -7.24
CA GLU A 30 -27.67 23.49 -7.10
C GLU A 30 -28.60 24.24 -6.13
N ASP A 31 -28.12 25.10 -5.23
CA ASP A 31 -28.97 25.84 -4.29
C ASP A 31 -28.51 27.30 -4.06
N PRO A 32 -29.28 28.31 -4.52
CA PRO A 32 -28.95 29.73 -4.33
C PRO A 32 -29.06 30.21 -2.87
N LEU A 33 -29.57 29.38 -1.95
CA LEU A 33 -29.61 29.63 -0.51
C LEU A 33 -28.55 28.84 0.27
N ALA A 34 -27.77 27.97 -0.39
CA ALA A 34 -26.69 27.25 0.25
C ALA A 34 -25.53 28.19 0.63
N ALA A 35 -24.91 27.92 1.77
CA ALA A 35 -23.67 28.57 2.14
C ALA A 35 -22.57 28.20 1.12
N PRO A 36 -21.62 29.11 0.82
CA PRO A 36 -20.52 28.80 -0.07
C PRO A 36 -19.73 27.61 0.48
N THR A 37 -19.54 26.58 -0.35
CA THR A 37 -18.77 25.38 0.00
C THR A 37 -17.33 25.76 0.36
N THR A 38 -16.86 25.28 1.51
CA THR A 38 -15.47 25.45 1.94
C THR A 38 -14.54 24.50 1.19
N ASP A 39 -13.24 24.81 1.16
CA ASP A 39 -12.27 23.93 0.49
C ASP A 39 -12.19 22.55 1.18
N ASP A 40 -12.30 22.50 2.51
CA ASP A 40 -12.38 21.25 3.30
C ASP A 40 -13.61 20.39 2.96
N GLU A 41 -14.74 21.01 2.58
CA GLU A 41 -15.94 20.28 2.13
C GLU A 41 -15.75 19.72 0.72
N ARG A 42 -15.09 20.47 -0.17
CA ARG A 42 -14.75 19.98 -1.52
C ARG A 42 -13.78 18.82 -1.47
N GLU A 43 -12.75 18.89 -0.61
CA GLU A 43 -11.78 17.81 -0.42
C GLU A 43 -12.46 16.53 0.10
N ARG A 44 -13.30 16.66 1.13
CA ARG A 44 -14.08 15.53 1.66
C ARG A 44 -15.02 14.93 0.63
N ALA A 45 -15.69 15.74 -0.19
CA ALA A 45 -16.55 15.25 -1.26
C ALA A 45 -15.75 14.49 -2.34
N ALA A 46 -14.56 15.01 -2.69
CA ALA A 46 -13.66 14.36 -3.64
C ALA A 46 -13.16 13.01 -3.13
N ASP A 47 -12.75 12.93 -1.87
CA ASP A 47 -12.31 11.68 -1.25
C ASP A 47 -13.44 10.66 -1.11
N LEU A 48 -14.64 11.11 -0.75
CA LEU A 48 -15.83 10.24 -0.70
C LEU A 48 -16.16 9.66 -2.09
N ALA A 49 -16.00 10.46 -3.15
CA ALA A 49 -16.21 10.00 -4.52
C ALA A 49 -15.19 8.94 -4.95
N VAL A 50 -13.91 9.11 -4.58
CA VAL A 50 -12.88 8.09 -4.85
C VAL A 50 -13.08 6.85 -4.01
N TRP A 51 -13.49 7.00 -2.76
CA TRP A 51 -13.85 5.89 -1.89
C TRP A 51 -14.98 5.05 -2.52
N ALA A 52 -16.05 5.71 -2.97
CA ALA A 52 -17.18 5.03 -3.61
C ALA A 52 -16.78 4.32 -4.91
N LEU A 53 -15.92 4.95 -5.73
CA LEU A 53 -15.36 4.32 -6.92
C LEU A 53 -14.54 3.08 -6.58
N GLY A 54 -13.68 3.17 -5.56
CA GLY A 54 -12.83 2.09 -5.11
C GLY A 54 -13.64 0.90 -4.58
N GLU A 55 -14.66 1.15 -3.77
CA GLU A 55 -15.55 0.12 -3.22
C GLU A 55 -16.35 -0.59 -4.34
N GLU A 56 -16.88 0.15 -5.31
CA GLU A 56 -17.57 -0.44 -6.48
C GLU A 56 -16.62 -1.38 -7.25
N LEU A 57 -15.40 -0.92 -7.55
CA LEU A 57 -14.41 -1.73 -8.28
C LEU A 57 -13.86 -2.90 -7.45
N ALA A 58 -13.77 -2.76 -6.14
CA ALA A 58 -13.33 -3.81 -5.21
C ALA A 58 -14.30 -5.00 -5.15
N GLY A 59 -15.55 -4.83 -5.61
CA GLY A 59 -16.50 -5.91 -5.82
C GLY A 59 -16.03 -6.97 -6.82
N ASN A 60 -15.09 -6.63 -7.72
CA ASN A 60 -14.47 -7.59 -8.62
C ASN A 60 -13.45 -8.46 -7.85
N PRO A 61 -13.56 -9.81 -7.85
CA PRO A 61 -12.67 -10.68 -7.08
C PRO A 61 -11.20 -10.64 -7.54
N ARG A 62 -10.92 -10.10 -8.73
CA ARG A 62 -9.55 -9.92 -9.25
C ARG A 62 -8.97 -8.54 -8.94
N ALA A 63 -9.78 -7.63 -8.39
CA ALA A 63 -9.36 -6.27 -8.07
C ALA A 63 -8.61 -6.26 -6.72
N TRP A 64 -7.31 -6.02 -6.77
CA TRP A 64 -6.48 -5.73 -5.60
C TRP A 64 -6.15 -4.24 -5.53
N TYR A 65 -5.90 -3.57 -6.66
CA TYR A 65 -5.46 -2.16 -6.65
C TYR A 65 -6.54 -1.20 -6.10
N PRO A 66 -7.83 -1.33 -6.45
CA PRO A 66 -8.88 -0.51 -5.82
C PRO A 66 -8.95 -0.67 -4.29
N LEU A 67 -8.67 -1.86 -3.76
CA LEU A 67 -8.62 -2.08 -2.31
C LEU A 67 -7.48 -1.29 -1.65
N ILE A 68 -6.32 -1.20 -2.31
CA ILE A 68 -5.19 -0.38 -1.86
C ILE A 68 -5.58 1.09 -1.83
N GLU A 69 -6.24 1.58 -2.88
CA GLU A 69 -6.64 2.98 -2.98
C GLU A 69 -7.69 3.37 -1.94
N VAL A 70 -8.66 2.50 -1.66
CA VAL A 70 -9.59 2.71 -0.54
C VAL A 70 -8.86 2.69 0.80
N ALA A 71 -7.94 1.73 1.00
CA ALA A 71 -7.13 1.68 2.21
C ALA A 71 -6.29 2.94 2.41
N ARG A 72 -5.78 3.55 1.33
CA ARG A 72 -5.02 4.80 1.35
C ARG A 72 -5.83 5.98 1.91
N LEU A 73 -7.12 6.03 1.58
CA LEU A 73 -8.04 7.04 2.11
C LEU A 73 -8.37 6.82 3.59
N SER A 74 -8.34 5.56 4.06
CA SER A 74 -8.80 5.19 5.40
C SER A 74 -7.70 4.91 6.41
N VAL A 75 -6.42 4.86 6.00
CA VAL A 75 -5.30 4.39 6.83
C VAL A 75 -5.14 5.11 8.18
N ARG A 76 -5.57 6.38 8.25
CA ARG A 76 -5.50 7.19 9.49
C ARG A 76 -6.76 7.13 10.34
N ASP A 77 -7.91 6.78 9.77
CA ASP A 77 -9.22 6.94 10.40
C ASP A 77 -9.94 5.60 10.67
N ASP A 78 -9.63 4.55 9.91
CA ASP A 78 -10.20 3.20 10.04
C ASP A 78 -9.08 2.15 9.91
N HIS A 79 -8.39 1.93 11.03
CA HIS A 79 -7.26 1.00 11.07
C HIS A 79 -7.68 -0.46 10.75
N GLU A 80 -8.77 -0.95 11.34
CA GLU A 80 -9.22 -2.34 11.14
C GLU A 80 -9.67 -2.58 9.69
N GLY A 81 -10.48 -1.66 9.13
CA GLY A 81 -10.92 -1.77 7.75
C GLY A 81 -9.76 -1.60 6.76
N THR A 82 -8.76 -0.77 7.07
CA THR A 82 -7.53 -0.69 6.28
C THR A 82 -6.82 -2.04 6.23
N LEU A 83 -6.50 -2.65 7.38
CA LEU A 83 -5.81 -3.94 7.42
C LEU A 83 -6.59 -5.06 6.72
N ARG A 84 -7.91 -5.07 6.85
CA ARG A 84 -8.78 -6.04 6.16
C ARG A 84 -8.66 -5.90 4.64
N ARG A 85 -8.73 -4.67 4.12
CA ARG A 85 -8.61 -4.39 2.68
C ARG A 85 -7.23 -4.78 2.15
N LEU A 86 -6.15 -4.44 2.86
CA LEU A 86 -4.78 -4.78 2.46
C LEU A 86 -4.51 -6.28 2.49
N THR A 87 -5.06 -6.99 3.48
CA THR A 87 -5.04 -8.47 3.52
C THR A 87 -5.71 -9.05 2.29
N THR A 88 -6.96 -8.65 2.01
CA THR A 88 -7.69 -9.11 0.83
C THR A 88 -6.98 -8.75 -0.48
N ALA A 89 -6.37 -7.57 -0.59
CA ALA A 89 -5.59 -7.17 -1.76
C ALA A 89 -4.40 -8.12 -1.97
N SER A 90 -3.66 -8.42 -0.89
CA SER A 90 -2.52 -9.34 -0.92
C SER A 90 -2.92 -10.77 -1.30
N GLU A 91 -4.08 -11.24 -0.86
CA GLU A 91 -4.60 -12.57 -1.23
C GLU A 91 -5.04 -12.67 -2.69
N ARG A 92 -5.53 -11.56 -3.27
CA ARG A 92 -6.00 -11.50 -4.67
C ARG A 92 -4.86 -11.40 -5.69
N ASP A 93 -3.66 -11.04 -5.25
CA ASP A 93 -2.49 -10.87 -6.12
C ASP A 93 -1.40 -11.93 -5.86
N PRO A 94 -1.31 -12.98 -6.71
CA PRO A 94 -0.28 -14.00 -6.56
C PRO A 94 1.14 -13.51 -6.92
N SER A 95 1.27 -12.33 -7.53
CA SER A 95 2.60 -11.78 -7.87
C SER A 95 3.28 -11.08 -6.70
N GLY A 96 2.53 -10.73 -5.66
CA GLY A 96 3.04 -10.00 -4.50
C GLY A 96 3.18 -8.48 -4.69
N ARG A 97 2.78 -7.92 -5.84
CA ARG A 97 2.75 -6.47 -6.08
C ARG A 97 1.77 -5.75 -5.14
N ALA A 98 0.59 -6.32 -4.90
CA ALA A 98 -0.36 -5.78 -3.94
C ALA A 98 0.23 -5.76 -2.52
N LEU A 99 1.06 -6.75 -2.18
CA LEU A 99 1.75 -6.80 -0.92
C LEU A 99 2.81 -5.69 -0.84
N VAL A 100 3.59 -5.44 -1.91
CA VAL A 100 4.53 -4.30 -1.98
C VAL A 100 3.81 -2.99 -1.68
N GLU A 101 2.72 -2.69 -2.38
CA GLU A 101 1.93 -1.47 -2.20
C GLU A 101 1.34 -1.37 -0.80
N SER A 102 0.84 -2.49 -0.25
CA SER A 102 0.28 -2.54 1.10
C SER A 102 1.33 -2.22 2.17
N LEU A 103 2.53 -2.79 2.03
CA LEU A 103 3.63 -2.56 2.97
C LEU A 103 4.17 -1.14 2.85
N ALA A 104 4.25 -0.59 1.64
CA ALA A 104 4.59 0.81 1.42
C ALA A 104 3.61 1.74 2.15
N LEU A 105 2.31 1.53 1.94
CA LEU A 105 1.26 2.34 2.55
C LEU A 105 1.33 2.33 4.08
N LEU A 106 1.44 1.15 4.70
CA LEU A 106 1.51 1.04 6.16
C LEU A 106 2.76 1.72 6.72
N ARG A 107 3.91 1.57 6.06
CA ARG A 107 5.15 2.25 6.47
C ARG A 107 5.03 3.77 6.38
N GLU A 108 4.52 4.29 5.26
CA GLU A 108 4.29 5.72 5.05
C GLU A 108 3.30 6.31 6.06
N ALA A 109 2.34 5.50 6.53
CA ALA A 109 1.41 5.87 7.59
C ALA A 109 1.99 5.76 9.00
N GLY A 110 3.27 5.38 9.16
CA GLY A 110 3.91 5.21 10.47
C GLY A 110 3.47 3.94 11.21
N GLN A 111 3.03 2.91 10.49
CA GLN A 111 2.57 1.61 11.00
C GLN A 111 3.53 0.46 10.60
N PRO A 112 4.85 0.53 10.94
CA PRO A 112 5.81 -0.48 10.51
C PRO A 112 5.56 -1.86 11.16
N VAL A 113 4.99 -1.90 12.36
CA VAL A 113 4.65 -3.18 13.03
C VAL A 113 3.54 -3.91 12.30
N ASP A 114 2.52 -3.18 11.84
CA ASP A 114 1.42 -3.77 11.05
C ASP A 114 1.90 -4.21 9.67
N ALA A 115 2.81 -3.45 9.06
CA ALA A 115 3.48 -3.85 7.82
C ALA A 115 4.20 -5.20 8.00
N LEU A 116 4.97 -5.37 9.08
CA LEU A 116 5.61 -6.66 9.39
C LEU A 116 4.60 -7.78 9.58
N GLY A 117 3.52 -7.53 10.34
CA GLY A 117 2.46 -8.52 10.57
C GLY A 117 1.81 -9.00 9.28
N LEU A 118 1.44 -8.06 8.40
CA LEU A 118 0.86 -8.38 7.09
C LEU A 118 1.86 -9.13 6.20
N GLY A 119 3.10 -8.63 6.10
CA GLY A 119 4.12 -9.17 5.22
C GLY A 119 4.60 -10.57 5.61
N VAL A 120 4.82 -10.84 6.89
CA VAL A 120 5.20 -12.19 7.37
C VAL A 120 4.11 -13.21 7.08
N GLY A 121 2.82 -12.82 7.17
CA GLY A 121 1.70 -13.71 6.90
C GLY A 121 1.50 -14.07 5.42
N HIS A 122 1.92 -13.19 4.50
CA HIS A 122 1.55 -13.30 3.08
C HIS A 122 2.73 -13.39 2.11
N TRP A 123 3.96 -13.08 2.55
CA TRP A 123 5.10 -13.12 1.66
C TRP A 123 5.52 -14.55 1.32
N ARG A 124 5.69 -14.82 0.02
CA ARG A 124 6.25 -16.06 -0.51
C ARG A 124 7.57 -15.77 -1.24
N PRO A 125 8.73 -15.88 -0.57
CA PRO A 125 10.03 -15.46 -1.11
C PRO A 125 10.47 -16.15 -2.41
N ARG A 126 9.84 -17.26 -2.80
CA ARG A 126 10.13 -18.00 -4.04
C ARG A 126 9.29 -17.53 -5.23
N GLU A 127 8.16 -16.89 -4.96
CA GLU A 127 7.09 -16.62 -5.94
C GLU A 127 6.87 -15.11 -6.13
N HIS A 128 6.85 -14.36 -5.03
CA HIS A 128 6.50 -12.96 -5.02
C HIS A 128 7.65 -12.07 -5.49
N ASP A 129 7.29 -10.85 -5.91
CA ASP A 129 8.23 -9.78 -6.22
C ASP A 129 9.28 -9.60 -5.08
N PRO A 130 10.59 -9.62 -5.39
CA PRO A 130 11.65 -9.38 -4.41
C PRO A 130 11.54 -8.05 -3.68
N GLU A 131 10.86 -7.04 -4.25
CA GLU A 131 10.64 -5.75 -3.59
C GLU A 131 9.82 -5.88 -2.29
N VAL A 132 9.07 -6.97 -2.09
CA VAL A 132 8.45 -7.26 -0.78
C VAL A 132 9.52 -7.32 0.33
N ALA A 133 10.69 -7.90 0.04
CA ALA A 133 11.79 -7.97 0.99
C ALA A 133 12.31 -6.58 1.38
N ARG A 134 12.36 -5.63 0.43
CA ARG A 134 12.76 -4.24 0.70
C ARG A 134 11.85 -3.63 1.75
N HIS A 135 10.54 -3.71 1.55
CA HIS A 135 9.58 -3.12 2.48
C HIS A 135 9.59 -3.83 3.85
N LEU A 136 9.77 -5.15 3.89
CA LEU A 136 9.92 -5.88 5.15
C LEU A 136 11.19 -5.50 5.93
N VAL A 137 12.33 -5.37 5.24
CA VAL A 137 13.58 -4.91 5.86
C VAL A 137 13.43 -3.51 6.42
N LEU A 138 12.86 -2.59 5.63
CA LEU A 138 12.67 -1.21 6.06
C LEU A 138 11.68 -1.10 7.22
N ALA A 139 10.55 -1.83 7.17
CA ALA A 139 9.59 -1.89 8.28
C ALA A 139 10.25 -2.44 9.57
N ALA A 140 11.08 -3.48 9.45
CA ALA A 140 11.80 -4.04 10.60
C ALA A 140 12.78 -3.03 11.20
N VAL A 141 13.51 -2.28 10.37
CA VAL A 141 14.40 -1.21 10.84
C VAL A 141 13.62 -0.07 11.51
N GLU A 142 12.53 0.38 10.90
CA GLU A 142 11.63 1.42 11.44
C GLU A 142 10.99 1.00 12.78
N ALA A 143 10.69 -0.29 12.94
CA ALA A 143 10.19 -0.87 14.18
C ALA A 143 11.30 -1.15 15.23
N GLY A 144 12.57 -0.83 14.94
CA GLY A 144 13.69 -1.09 15.85
C GLY A 144 14.06 -2.57 16.00
N ARG A 145 13.79 -3.39 14.98
CA ARG A 145 14.00 -4.85 14.94
C ARG A 145 15.03 -5.28 13.88
N PRO A 146 16.28 -4.77 13.90
CA PRO A 146 17.28 -5.04 12.86
C PRO A 146 17.67 -6.53 12.74
N LEU A 147 17.57 -7.32 13.81
CA LEU A 147 17.79 -8.77 13.75
C LEU A 147 16.74 -9.50 12.90
N GLU A 148 15.50 -9.04 12.92
CA GLU A 148 14.43 -9.57 12.04
C GLU A 148 14.63 -9.09 10.60
N ALA A 149 15.05 -7.83 10.41
CA ALA A 149 15.41 -7.30 9.11
C ALA A 149 16.47 -8.18 8.40
N LYS A 150 17.48 -8.65 9.16
CA LYS A 150 18.48 -9.60 8.65
C LYS A 150 17.89 -10.92 8.14
N GLN A 151 16.84 -11.43 8.80
CA GLN A 151 16.15 -12.65 8.37
C GLN A 151 15.38 -12.44 7.07
N HIS A 152 14.80 -11.26 6.87
CA HIS A 152 14.15 -10.91 5.61
C HIS A 152 15.16 -10.81 4.45
N VAL A 153 16.35 -10.25 4.69
CA VAL A 153 17.45 -10.27 3.69
C VAL A 153 17.84 -11.70 3.33
N ALA A 154 18.04 -12.57 4.32
CA ALA A 154 18.41 -13.97 4.10
C ALA A 154 17.34 -14.74 3.30
N SER A 155 16.08 -14.37 3.43
CA SER A 155 14.98 -15.02 2.70
C SER A 155 15.05 -14.80 1.18
N LEU A 156 15.80 -13.79 0.70
CA LEU A 156 16.10 -13.61 -0.74
C LEU A 156 16.96 -14.73 -1.32
N ASP A 157 17.64 -15.54 -0.49
CA ASP A 157 18.35 -16.73 -0.95
C ASP A 157 17.40 -17.80 -1.52
N LEU A 158 16.10 -17.70 -1.20
CA LEU A 158 15.07 -18.62 -1.71
C LEU A 158 14.58 -18.24 -3.11
N TYR A 159 14.83 -17.01 -3.56
CA TYR A 159 14.34 -16.54 -4.86
C TYR A 159 15.02 -17.28 -6.01
N PRO A 160 14.31 -17.77 -7.05
CA PRO A 160 14.93 -18.63 -8.08
C PRO A 160 16.04 -17.93 -8.88
N ASP A 161 15.86 -16.66 -9.22
CA ASP A 161 16.84 -15.87 -9.96
C ASP A 161 17.73 -15.07 -9.01
N GLN A 162 18.82 -15.70 -8.58
CA GLN A 162 19.79 -15.08 -7.66
C GLN A 162 20.51 -13.87 -8.26
N ALA A 163 20.64 -13.80 -9.60
CA ALA A 163 21.26 -12.67 -10.26
C ALA A 163 20.34 -11.44 -10.21
N ALA A 164 19.02 -11.64 -10.39
CA ALA A 164 18.04 -10.56 -10.32
C ALA A 164 17.96 -9.89 -8.94
N VAL A 165 18.27 -10.60 -7.86
CA VAL A 165 18.18 -10.07 -6.47
C VAL A 165 19.53 -9.70 -5.85
N ALA A 166 20.64 -9.84 -6.57
CA ALA A 166 21.99 -9.64 -6.01
C ALA A 166 22.23 -8.20 -5.54
N ASP A 167 21.85 -7.22 -6.38
CA ASP A 167 21.98 -5.80 -6.05
C ASP A 167 21.06 -5.42 -4.88
N LEU A 168 19.81 -5.89 -4.91
CA LEU A 168 18.85 -5.69 -3.83
C LEU A 168 19.37 -6.26 -2.50
N ARG A 169 19.90 -7.48 -2.49
CA ARG A 169 20.47 -8.10 -1.29
C ARG A 169 21.63 -7.28 -0.73
N THR A 170 22.50 -6.79 -1.61
CA THR A 170 23.66 -5.96 -1.21
C THR A 170 23.22 -4.62 -0.66
N GLU A 171 22.17 -4.03 -1.22
CA GLU A 171 21.56 -2.81 -0.71
C GLU A 171 20.96 -3.03 0.69
N LEU A 172 20.08 -4.03 0.83
CA LEU A 172 19.39 -4.29 2.09
C LEU A 172 20.35 -4.73 3.20
N ALA A 173 21.40 -5.48 2.88
CA ALA A 173 22.44 -5.83 3.85
C ALA A 173 23.14 -4.59 4.43
N ARG A 174 23.36 -3.53 3.64
CA ARG A 174 23.91 -2.26 4.12
C ARG A 174 22.93 -1.52 5.03
N VAL A 175 21.64 -1.53 4.68
CA VAL A 175 20.58 -0.94 5.52
C VAL A 175 20.54 -1.61 6.90
N VAL A 176 20.56 -2.93 6.93
CA VAL A 176 20.58 -3.71 8.19
C VAL A 176 21.84 -3.42 9.00
N ALA A 177 23.02 -3.44 8.37
CA ALA A 177 24.28 -3.19 9.07
C ALA A 177 24.35 -1.78 9.69
N HIS A 178 23.78 -0.77 9.02
CA HIS A 178 23.67 0.57 9.58
C HIS A 178 22.72 0.63 10.78
N ALA A 179 21.58 -0.05 10.69
CA ALA A 179 20.62 -0.12 11.79
C ALA A 179 21.19 -0.85 13.02
N GLU A 180 21.97 -1.92 12.83
CA GLU A 180 22.65 -2.64 13.92
C GLU A 180 23.62 -1.76 14.71
N GLN A 181 24.31 -0.82 14.06
CA GLN A 181 25.24 0.12 14.72
C GLN A 181 24.54 1.17 15.59
N THR A 182 23.23 1.36 15.40
CA THR A 182 22.45 2.40 16.09
C THR A 182 21.73 1.84 17.33
N ILE A 183 21.86 0.53 17.60
CA ILE A 183 21.31 -0.10 18.80
C ILE A 183 22.15 0.31 20.02
N PRO A 184 21.59 0.96 21.05
CA PRO A 184 22.32 1.23 22.28
C PRO A 184 22.58 -0.10 23.02
N GLY A 185 23.83 -0.55 23.10
CA GLY A 185 24.22 -1.69 23.94
C GLY A 185 25.12 -2.76 23.33
N THR A 186 25.65 -2.57 22.12
CA THR A 186 26.86 -3.26 21.62
C THR A 186 28.05 -2.31 21.65
#